data_AF-A0A963ZX18-F1
#
_entry.id   AF-A0A963ZX18-F1
#
_cell.length_a   1.000
_cell.length_b   1.000
_cell.length_c   1.000
_cell.angle_alpha   90.00
_cell.angle_beta   90.00
_cell.angle_gamma   90.00
#
_symmetry.space_group_name_H-M   'P 1'
#
loop_
_entity.id
_entity.type
_entity.pdbx_description
1 polymer ?
#
loop_
_entity_poly.entity_id
_entity_poly.type
_entity_poly.pdbx_seq_one_letter_code
_entity_poly.pdbx_strand_id
1 'polypeptide(L)'
;MDEFNIPFAQMPWQESGPGVRTKTFIQGDRKLRIVEFSPEFIEPDWCVKGHSGYVLSGDMEIEFAHHGIRRFRTGEALLIPDGEGSRHRHYRSLETTILFLVEDC
;
A
#
# COMPACT_ATOMS: atom_id res chain seq x y z
N MET A 1 0.82 -5.01 -23.42
CA MET A 1 1.52 -4.36 -22.30
C MET A 1 2.75 -3.78 -22.94
N ASP A 2 2.81 -2.46 -23.08
CA ASP A 2 3.96 -1.80 -23.69
C ASP A 2 4.95 -1.47 -22.57
N GLU A 3 6.25 -1.42 -22.88
CA GLU A 3 7.33 -1.25 -21.89
C GLU A 3 7.16 -0.01 -20.99
N PHE A 4 6.35 0.97 -21.43
CA PHE A 4 6.10 2.24 -20.75
C PHE A 4 4.64 2.45 -20.33
N ASN A 5 3.74 1.47 -20.55
CA ASN A 5 2.33 1.56 -20.19
C ASN A 5 1.89 0.32 -19.40
N ILE A 6 1.48 0.55 -18.16
CA ILE A 6 0.98 -0.50 -17.26
C ILE A 6 -0.53 -0.35 -17.13
N PRO A 7 -1.33 -1.17 -17.82
CA PRO A 7 -2.79 -1.05 -17.83
C PRO A 7 -3.40 -1.69 -16.58
N PHE A 8 -3.18 -1.10 -15.39
CA PHE A 8 -3.71 -1.62 -14.12
C PHE A 8 -5.22 -1.88 -14.17
N ALA A 9 -5.99 -1.11 -14.94
CA ALA A 9 -7.43 -1.35 -15.12
C ALA A 9 -7.74 -2.76 -15.67
N GLN A 10 -6.91 -3.27 -16.58
CA GLN A 10 -7.09 -4.56 -17.27
C GLN A 10 -6.40 -5.73 -16.56
N MET A 11 -5.45 -5.45 -15.66
CA MET A 11 -4.77 -6.49 -14.89
C MET A 11 -5.74 -7.15 -13.90
N PRO A 12 -5.68 -8.49 -13.72
CA PRO A 12 -6.46 -9.18 -12.72
C PRO A 12 -6.00 -8.80 -11.32
N TRP A 13 -6.93 -8.81 -10.37
CA TRP A 13 -6.60 -8.74 -8.94
C TRP A 13 -5.98 -10.06 -8.50
N GLN A 14 -4.96 -9.97 -7.65
CA GLN A 14 -4.34 -11.09 -6.96
C GLN A 14 -4.63 -10.94 -5.46
N GLU A 15 -5.32 -11.90 -4.87
CA GLU A 15 -5.56 -11.93 -3.43
C GLU A 15 -4.25 -12.27 -2.71
N SER A 16 -3.88 -11.47 -1.71
CA SER A 16 -2.67 -11.69 -0.91
C SER A 16 -2.99 -12.15 0.52
N GLY A 17 -4.27 -12.28 0.83
CA GLY A 17 -4.80 -12.67 2.13
C GLY A 17 -6.24 -12.17 2.32
N PRO A 18 -6.91 -12.53 3.43
CA PRO A 18 -8.24 -12.03 3.74
C PRO A 18 -8.27 -10.50 3.78
N GLY A 19 -9.12 -9.88 2.98
CA GLY A 19 -9.30 -8.42 2.94
C GLY A 19 -8.18 -7.62 2.25
N VAL A 20 -7.22 -8.29 1.60
CA VAL A 20 -6.19 -7.61 0.81
C VAL A 20 -6.06 -8.22 -0.58
N ARG A 21 -6.13 -7.37 -1.60
CA ARG A 21 -5.85 -7.74 -2.98
C ARG A 21 -5.01 -6.70 -3.69
N THR A 22 -4.25 -7.14 -4.68
CA THR A 22 -3.28 -6.28 -5.36
C THR A 22 -3.26 -6.49 -6.86
N LYS A 23 -2.89 -5.45 -7.59
CA LYS A 23 -2.41 -5.56 -8.97
C LYS A 23 -0.95 -5.12 -8.93
N THR A 24 -0.04 -6.02 -9.26
CA THR A 24 1.40 -5.79 -9.09
C THR A 24 2.11 -5.87 -10.44
N PHE A 25 2.97 -4.89 -10.71
CA PHE A 25 3.90 -4.88 -11.83
C PHE A 25 5.32 -4.66 -11.30
N ILE A 26 6.29 -5.41 -11.83
CA ILE A 26 7.70 -5.35 -11.44
C ILE A 26 8.53 -5.17 -12.71
N GLN A 27 9.45 -4.21 -12.70
CA GLN A 27 10.42 -3.97 -13.78
C GLN A 27 11.74 -3.53 -13.16
N GLY A 28 12.79 -4.31 -13.35
CA GLY A 28 14.09 -4.06 -12.73
C GLY A 28 14.00 -4.14 -11.20
N ASP A 29 14.46 -3.09 -10.53
CA ASP A 29 14.46 -2.91 -9.09
C ASP A 29 13.21 -2.20 -8.56
N ARG A 30 12.22 -1.94 -9.42
CA ARG A 30 11.00 -1.21 -9.05
C ARG A 30 9.76 -2.09 -9.10
N LYS A 31 8.88 -1.83 -8.15
CA LYS A 31 7.56 -2.46 -8.02
C LYS A 31 6.48 -1.40 -7.90
N LEU A 32 5.52 -1.47 -8.81
CA LEU A 32 4.34 -0.60 -8.84
C LEU A 32 3.11 -1.43 -8.51
N ARG A 33 2.24 -0.92 -7.64
CA ARG A 33 1.07 -1.67 -7.18
C ARG A 33 -0.16 -0.79 -7.10
N ILE A 34 -1.30 -1.36 -7.44
CA ILE A 34 -2.57 -0.97 -6.85
C ILE A 34 -2.86 -1.95 -5.72
N VAL A 35 -3.09 -1.45 -4.52
CA VAL A 35 -3.45 -2.27 -3.35
C VAL A 35 -4.82 -1.84 -2.87
N GLU A 36 -5.69 -2.81 -2.58
CA GLU A 36 -6.96 -2.58 -1.92
C GLU A 36 -6.97 -3.30 -0.58
N PHE A 37 -7.34 -2.55 0.47
CA PHE A 37 -7.58 -3.06 1.82
C PHE A 37 -9.04 -2.86 2.17
N SER A 38 -9.72 -3.93 2.56
CA SER A 38 -11.06 -3.84 3.15
C SER A 38 -10.99 -3.62 4.68
N PRO A 39 -12.07 -3.18 5.32
CA PRO A 39 -12.10 -2.92 6.78
C PRO A 39 -11.78 -4.15 7.64
N GLU A 40 -12.01 -5.36 7.13
CA GLU A 40 -11.69 -6.62 7.81
C GLU A 40 -10.22 -7.04 7.69
N PHE A 41 -9.40 -6.34 6.87
CA PHE A 41 -7.98 -6.62 6.77
C PHE A 41 -7.25 -6.27 8.07
N ILE A 42 -6.47 -7.22 8.55
CA ILE A 42 -5.57 -7.06 9.70
C ILE A 42 -4.17 -7.41 9.21
N GLU A 43 -3.24 -6.47 9.32
CA GLU A 43 -1.84 -6.71 9.02
C GLU A 43 -1.13 -7.27 10.27
N PRO A 44 -0.74 -8.55 10.27
CA PRO A 44 -0.03 -9.13 11.40
C PRO A 44 1.40 -8.57 11.53
N ASP A 45 2.02 -8.19 10.41
CA ASP A 45 3.45 -8.00 10.35
C ASP A 45 3.87 -6.53 10.32
N TRP A 46 5.00 -6.25 10.95
CA TRP A 46 5.65 -4.95 10.84
C TRP A 46 6.53 -4.90 9.60
N CYS A 47 6.39 -3.83 8.83
CA CYS A 47 7.23 -3.54 7.68
C CYS A 47 8.33 -2.54 8.03
N VAL A 48 9.55 -2.81 7.54
CA VAL A 48 10.71 -1.90 7.60
C VAL A 48 11.16 -1.47 6.20
N LYS A 49 10.44 -1.86 5.14
CA LYS A 49 10.73 -1.40 3.78
C LYS A 49 10.20 0.02 3.59
N GLY A 50 10.84 0.77 2.71
CA GLY A 50 10.32 2.06 2.29
C GLY A 50 9.06 1.90 1.43
N HIS A 51 8.11 2.82 1.58
CA HIS A 51 6.91 2.88 0.76
C HIS A 51 6.62 4.32 0.36
N SER A 52 6.42 4.54 -0.94
CA SER A 52 5.83 5.78 -1.45
C SER A 52 4.46 5.46 -2.00
N GLY A 53 3.46 6.27 -1.68
CA GLY A 53 2.08 5.95 -2.08
C GLY A 53 1.15 7.13 -2.14
N TYR A 54 0.00 6.89 -2.78
CA TYR A 54 -1.09 7.86 -2.93
C TYR A 54 -2.43 7.16 -2.74
N VAL A 55 -3.29 7.73 -1.89
CA VAL A 55 -4.63 7.19 -1.63
C VAL A 55 -5.57 7.61 -2.75
N LEU A 56 -5.96 6.64 -3.58
CA LEU A 56 -6.87 6.84 -4.71
C LEU A 56 -8.33 6.93 -4.26
N SER A 57 -8.69 6.17 -3.22
CA SER A 57 -10.04 6.13 -2.64
C SER A 57 -9.99 5.59 -1.22
N GLY A 58 -10.89 6.03 -0.37
CA GLY A 58 -11.07 5.52 0.99
C GLY A 58 -10.32 6.31 2.07
N ASP A 59 -10.20 5.66 3.23
CA ASP A 59 -9.67 6.19 4.47
C ASP A 59 -9.10 5.06 5.35
N MET A 60 -7.82 5.18 5.69
CA MET A 60 -7.09 4.18 6.47
C MET A 60 -6.19 4.82 7.52
N GLU A 61 -5.76 3.99 8.46
CA GLU A 61 -4.80 4.33 9.50
C GLU A 61 -3.58 3.41 9.41
N ILE A 62 -2.39 3.99 9.50
CA ILE A 62 -1.10 3.29 9.61
C ILE A 62 -0.57 3.52 11.01
N GLU A 63 -0.13 2.44 11.66
CA GLU A 63 0.58 2.52 12.92
C GLU A 63 2.09 2.54 12.67
N PHE A 64 2.77 3.56 13.19
CA PHE A 64 4.22 3.66 13.19
C PHE A 64 4.73 3.37 14.61
N ALA A 65 5.62 2.39 14.76
CA ALA A 65 6.02 1.85 16.06
C ALA A 65 6.56 2.94 17.03
N HIS A 66 7.20 3.97 16.48
CA HIS A 66 7.80 5.06 17.25
C HIS A 66 7.05 6.40 17.14
N HIS A 67 6.04 6.49 16.27
CA HIS A 67 5.36 7.76 15.94
C HIS A 67 3.84 7.72 16.17
N GLY A 68 3.29 6.56 16.56
CA GLY A 68 1.86 6.35 16.78
C GLY A 68 1.08 6.21 15.48
N ILE A 69 -0.23 6.39 15.56
CA ILE A 69 -1.14 6.18 14.43
C ILE A 69 -1.26 7.47 13.60
N ARG A 70 -1.28 7.33 12.27
CA ARG A 70 -1.58 8.40 11.31
C ARG A 70 -2.68 7.94 10.36
N ARG A 71 -3.60 8.85 10.07
CA ARG A 71 -4.72 8.64 9.15
C ARG A 71 -4.39 9.22 7.78
N PHE A 72 -4.74 8.49 6.73
CA PHE A 72 -4.53 8.86 5.33
C PHE A 72 -5.84 8.73 4.56
N ARG A 73 -6.20 9.77 3.82
CA ARG A 73 -7.47 9.90 3.10
C ARG A 73 -7.24 10.06 1.61
N THR A 74 -8.29 9.83 0.84
CA THR A 74 -8.33 10.11 -0.60
C THR A 74 -7.68 11.46 -0.93
N GLY A 75 -6.70 11.45 -1.83
CA GLY A 75 -5.96 12.65 -2.21
C GLY A 75 -4.66 12.90 -1.44
N GLU A 76 -4.41 12.16 -0.37
CA GLU A 76 -3.19 12.26 0.43
C GLU A 76 -2.14 11.23 -0.02
N ALA A 77 -0.88 11.57 0.21
CA ALA A 77 0.26 10.72 -0.08
C ALA A 77 0.93 10.23 1.20
N LEU A 78 1.60 9.09 1.11
CA LEU A 78 2.49 8.58 2.14
C LEU A 78 3.91 8.47 1.56
N LEU A 79 4.89 8.85 2.37
CA LEU A 79 6.31 8.69 2.08
C LEU A 79 6.96 8.16 3.36
N ILE A 80 7.22 6.86 3.37
CA ILE A 80 7.76 6.14 4.50
C ILE A 80 9.19 5.72 4.12
N PRO A 81 10.24 6.25 4.76
CA PRO A 81 11.61 5.80 4.56
C PRO A 81 11.79 4.35 5.00
N ASP A 82 12.83 3.70 4.50
CA ASP A 82 13.23 2.37 4.96
C ASP A 82 13.87 2.42 6.36
N GLY A 83 13.92 1.25 7.01
CA GLY A 83 14.61 1.03 8.28
C GLY A 83 13.73 1.06 9.53
N GLU A 84 14.34 0.67 10.64
CA GLU A 84 13.66 0.44 11.92
C GLU A 84 12.99 1.70 12.50
N GLY A 85 13.57 2.88 12.27
CA GLY A 85 13.00 4.15 12.73
C GLY A 85 11.64 4.50 12.10
N SER A 86 11.35 3.90 10.95
CA SER A 86 10.11 4.05 10.19
C SER A 86 9.24 2.79 10.20
N ARG A 87 9.53 1.84 11.11
CA ARG A 87 8.79 0.58 11.22
C ARG A 87 7.29 0.85 11.38
N HIS A 88 6.49 0.28 10.48
CA HIS A 88 5.06 0.57 10.38
C HIS A 88 4.26 -0.66 9.98
N ARG A 89 2.94 -0.59 10.15
CA ARG A 89 2.00 -1.59 9.66
C ARG A 89 0.66 -0.95 9.36
N HIS A 90 -0.13 -1.58 8.50
CA HIS A 90 -1.52 -1.21 8.34
C HIS A 90 -2.24 -1.43 9.68
N TYR A 91 -2.87 -0.39 10.21
CA TYR A 91 -3.57 -0.51 11.49
C TYR A 91 -5.02 -0.93 11.26
N ARG A 92 -5.75 -0.19 10.41
CA ARG A 92 -7.10 -0.52 9.97
C ARG A 92 -7.51 0.34 8.78
N SER A 93 -8.49 -0.15 8.03
CA SER A 93 -9.23 0.67 7.05
C SER A 93 -10.58 1.04 7.66
N LEU A 94 -10.98 2.31 7.60
CA LEU A 94 -12.31 2.76 8.07
C LEU A 94 -13.39 2.49 7.01
N GLU A 95 -12.97 2.40 5.76
CA GLU A 95 -13.73 1.96 4.60
C GLU A 95 -12.80 1.25 3.61
N THR A 96 -13.33 0.61 2.57
CA THR A 96 -12.47 0.01 1.53
C THR A 96 -11.55 1.07 0.94
N THR A 97 -10.24 0.85 1.08
CA THR A 97 -9.21 1.83 0.74
C THR A 97 -8.33 1.30 -0.38
N ILE A 98 -8.11 2.13 -1.40
CA ILE A 98 -7.31 1.80 -2.58
C ILE A 98 -6.12 2.75 -2.65
N LEU A 99 -4.92 2.20 -2.79
CA LEU A 99 -3.68 2.93 -2.92
C LEU A 99 -2.95 2.59 -4.20
N PHE A 100 -2.27 3.58 -4.75
CA PHE A 100 -1.13 3.35 -5.62
C PHE A 100 0.15 3.35 -4.77
N LEU A 101 0.98 2.32 -4.88
CA LEU A 101 2.26 2.19 -4.18
C LEU A 101 3.42 2.05 -5.17
N VAL A 102 4.54 2.66 -4.81
CA VAL A 102 5.85 2.55 -5.44
C VAL A 102 6.83 2.06 -4.39
N GLU A 103 7.48 0.95 -4.68
CA GLU A 103 8.38 0.24 -3.78
C GLU A 103 9.64 -0.16 -4.55
N ASP A 104 10.79 -0.16 -3.87
CA ASP A 104 12.00 -0.81 -4.36
C ASP A 104 11.95 -2.31 -4.02
N CYS A 105 12.54 -3.16 -4.87
CA CYS A 105 12.51 -4.63 -4.72
C CYS A 105 13.48 -5.16 -3.65
#